data_AF-A0A1W6B929-F1
#
_entry.id   AF-A0A1W6B929-F1
#
_cell.length_a   1.000
_cell.length_b   1.000
_cell.length_c   1.000
_cell.angle_alpha   90.00
_cell.angle_beta   90.00
_cell.angle_gamma   90.00
#
_symmetry.space_group_name_H-M   'P 1'
#
loop_
_entity.id
_entity.type
_entity.pdbx_description
1 polymer ?
#
loop_
_entity_poly.entity_id
_entity_poly.type
_entity_poly.pdbx_seq_one_letter_code
_entity_poly.pdbx_strand_id
1 'polypeptide(L)'
;MQLTHFLSGRYFSDLLQHGREVDITISRKDDSLLRHSTIDMERWFAKSSHEMPKQNGFPLALALLLFLLVFALDMLTMLAMVPSLPYPLHALLFFAPSILFILSNLTATYLIARGKTAGLLWYSGVYHSLALASLLLLFCALVTGDMQNCLLMVIALFLWFGCRYLFNSRAFIAFVLFCRTQRIAALARAMRLARN
;
A
#
# COMPACT_ATOMS: atom_id res chain seq x y z
N MET A 1 -7.39 17.22 4.82
CA MET A 1 -7.67 16.68 3.47
C MET A 1 -6.74 17.28 2.40
N GLN A 2 -6.53 18.60 2.31
CA GLN A 2 -5.73 19.20 1.21
C GLN A 2 -4.26 18.72 1.14
N LEU A 3 -3.56 18.59 2.28
CA LEU A 3 -2.15 18.15 2.30
C LEU A 3 -1.98 16.67 1.88
N THR A 4 -2.90 15.79 2.28
CA THR A 4 -2.84 14.36 1.93
C THR A 4 -3.15 14.13 0.45
N HIS A 5 -4.08 14.89 -0.14
CA HIS A 5 -4.30 14.89 -1.59
C HIS A 5 -3.06 15.41 -2.34
N PHE A 6 -2.40 16.44 -1.80
CA PHE A 6 -1.16 16.94 -2.38
C PHE A 6 -0.02 15.93 -2.30
N LEU A 7 0.15 15.20 -1.18
CA LEU A 7 1.27 14.29 -0.95
C LEU A 7 1.07 12.87 -1.48
N SER A 8 -0.13 12.30 -1.37
CA SER A 8 -0.46 10.95 -1.87
C SER A 8 -1.13 10.93 -3.24
N GLY A 9 -1.73 12.06 -3.64
CA GLY A 9 -2.45 12.20 -4.89
C GLY A 9 -3.95 12.05 -4.69
N ARG A 10 -4.70 12.66 -5.62
CA ARG A 10 -6.16 12.77 -5.49
C ARG A 10 -6.82 11.40 -5.55
N TYR A 11 -6.54 10.63 -6.59
CA TYR A 11 -7.20 9.35 -6.82
C TYR A 11 -6.93 8.33 -5.73
N PHE A 12 -5.70 8.26 -5.22
CA PHE A 12 -5.38 7.36 -4.12
C PHE A 12 -6.11 7.75 -2.82
N SER A 13 -6.20 9.06 -2.52
CA SER A 13 -6.93 9.55 -1.35
C SER A 13 -8.43 9.26 -1.46
N ASP A 14 -9.02 9.46 -2.64
CA ASP A 14 -10.44 9.15 -2.90
C ASP A 14 -10.68 7.64 -2.76
N LEU A 15 -9.74 6.81 -3.23
CA LEU A 15 -9.79 5.35 -3.12
C LEU A 15 -9.73 4.86 -1.66
N LEU A 16 -8.95 5.54 -0.81
CA LEU A 16 -8.91 5.31 0.64
C LEU A 16 -10.22 5.71 1.32
N GLN A 17 -10.76 6.88 0.99
CA GLN A 17 -12.02 7.35 1.54
C GLN A 17 -13.17 6.40 1.18
N HIS A 18 -13.32 6.08 -0.10
CA HIS A 18 -14.33 5.12 -0.57
C HIS A 18 -14.18 3.75 0.13
N GLY A 19 -12.94 3.31 0.36
CA GLY A 19 -12.68 2.07 1.08
C GLY A 19 -13.18 2.09 2.53
N ARG A 20 -12.98 3.21 3.24
CA ARG A 20 -13.47 3.38 4.61
C ARG A 20 -15.00 3.35 4.66
N GLU A 21 -15.65 4.04 3.73
CA GLU A 21 -17.12 4.05 3.61
C GLU A 21 -17.67 2.63 3.38
N VAL A 22 -17.05 1.88 2.47
CA VAL A 22 -17.40 0.47 2.22
C VAL A 22 -17.19 -0.41 3.46
N ASP A 23 -16.05 -0.27 4.16
CA ASP A 23 -15.79 -1.06 5.36
C ASP A 23 -16.77 -0.74 6.50
N ILE A 24 -17.23 0.51 6.62
CA ILE A 24 -18.31 0.91 7.55
C ILE A 24 -19.64 0.27 7.14
N THR A 25 -20.00 0.29 5.86
CA THR A 25 -21.22 -0.37 5.37
C THR A 25 -21.20 -1.87 5.64
N ILE A 26 -20.05 -2.52 5.43
CA ILE A 26 -19.87 -3.96 5.71
C ILE A 26 -20.00 -4.26 7.21
N SER A 27 -19.46 -3.39 8.08
CA SER A 27 -19.49 -3.65 9.54
C SER A 27 -20.89 -3.55 10.14
N ARG A 28 -21.80 -2.78 9.52
CA ARG A 28 -23.21 -2.65 9.93
C ARG A 28 -24.02 -3.93 9.73
N LYS A 29 -23.61 -4.81 8.80
CA LYS A 29 -24.28 -6.10 8.48
C LYS A 29 -25.79 -5.97 8.22
N ASP A 30 -26.23 -4.84 7.69
CA ASP A 30 -27.63 -4.55 7.42
C ASP A 30 -27.90 -4.52 5.90
N ASP A 31 -29.16 -4.26 5.53
CA ASP A 31 -29.60 -4.19 4.14
C ASP A 31 -28.89 -3.07 3.33
N SER A 32 -28.11 -2.18 3.98
CA SER A 32 -27.33 -1.17 3.27
C SER A 32 -26.26 -1.79 2.38
N LEU A 33 -25.67 -2.92 2.77
CA LEU A 33 -24.71 -3.66 1.94
C LEU A 33 -25.38 -4.31 0.72
N LEU A 34 -26.64 -4.74 0.84
CA LEU A 34 -27.42 -5.26 -0.28
C LEU A 34 -27.72 -4.20 -1.34
N ARG A 35 -27.81 -2.92 -0.94
CA ARG A 35 -27.98 -1.79 -1.89
C ARG A 35 -26.73 -1.52 -2.73
N HIS A 36 -25.57 -2.04 -2.32
CA HIS A 36 -24.30 -1.88 -3.03
C HIS A 36 -23.97 -3.09 -3.94
N SER A 37 -24.90 -4.06 -4.07
CA SER A 37 -24.70 -5.28 -4.85
C SER A 37 -25.95 -5.71 -5.61
N THR A 38 -25.83 -5.91 -6.92
CA THR A 38 -26.91 -6.47 -7.76
C THR A 38 -26.80 -7.99 -7.86
N ILE A 39 -27.92 -8.67 -8.16
CA ILE A 39 -27.93 -10.13 -8.39
C ILE A 39 -26.98 -10.50 -9.53
N ASP A 40 -26.91 -9.68 -10.58
CA ASP A 40 -26.01 -9.92 -11.71
C ASP A 40 -24.54 -9.80 -11.32
N MET A 41 -24.20 -8.82 -10.48
CA MET A 41 -22.85 -8.68 -9.93
C MET A 41 -22.47 -9.89 -9.07
N GLU A 42 -23.38 -10.37 -8.23
CA GLU A 42 -23.17 -11.57 -7.41
C GLU A 42 -22.96 -12.82 -8.25
N ARG A 43 -23.77 -12.99 -9.29
CA ARG A 43 -23.62 -14.09 -10.27
C ARG A 43 -22.32 -13.98 -11.03
N TRP A 44 -21.88 -12.78 -11.37
CA TRP A 44 -20.63 -12.55 -12.09
C TRP A 44 -19.42 -12.96 -11.25
N PHE A 45 -19.36 -12.53 -9.99
CA PHE A 45 -18.28 -12.91 -9.06
C PHE A 45 -18.41 -14.32 -8.47
N ALA A 46 -19.55 -14.99 -8.69
CA ALA A 46 -19.75 -16.39 -8.32
C ALA A 46 -19.07 -17.38 -9.27
N LYS A 47 -18.67 -16.92 -10.46
CA LYS A 47 -18.01 -17.75 -11.48
C LYS A 47 -16.67 -18.28 -10.98
N SER A 48 -16.23 -19.40 -11.57
CA SER A 48 -14.93 -19.97 -11.24
C SER A 48 -13.77 -19.01 -11.60
N SER A 49 -12.64 -19.12 -10.91
CA SER A 49 -11.47 -18.27 -11.18
C SER A 49 -10.95 -18.34 -12.62
N HIS A 50 -11.26 -19.44 -13.34
CA HIS A 50 -10.89 -19.63 -14.75
C HIS A 50 -11.77 -18.85 -15.73
N GLU A 51 -12.99 -18.49 -15.31
CA GLU A 51 -13.96 -17.74 -16.11
C GLU A 51 -13.83 -16.22 -15.93
N MET A 52 -13.08 -15.77 -14.91
CA MET A 52 -12.86 -14.37 -14.63
C MET A 52 -11.62 -13.85 -15.40
N PRO A 53 -11.65 -12.58 -15.85
CA PRO A 53 -10.47 -11.97 -16.45
C PRO A 53 -9.32 -11.97 -15.45
N LYS A 54 -8.14 -12.42 -15.89
CA LYS A 54 -6.93 -12.44 -15.06
C LYS A 54 -6.64 -11.02 -14.58
N GLN A 55 -6.67 -10.83 -13.26
CA GLN A 55 -6.35 -9.55 -12.66
C GLN A 55 -4.86 -9.28 -12.77
N ASN A 56 -4.52 -8.07 -13.19
CA ASN A 56 -3.13 -7.65 -13.26
C ASN A 56 -2.65 -7.18 -11.88
N GLY A 57 -1.99 -8.05 -11.13
CA GLY A 57 -1.35 -7.72 -9.85
C GLY A 57 -0.05 -6.93 -9.97
N PHE A 58 0.43 -6.67 -11.19
CA PHE A 58 1.69 -5.97 -11.44
C PHE A 58 1.82 -4.60 -10.76
N PRO A 59 0.77 -3.74 -10.73
CA PRO A 59 0.87 -2.46 -10.03
C PRO A 59 1.17 -2.63 -8.52
N LEU A 60 0.68 -3.71 -7.92
CA LEU A 60 0.92 -3.99 -6.50
C LEU A 60 2.34 -4.50 -6.27
N ALA A 61 2.82 -5.37 -7.16
CA ALA A 61 4.21 -5.87 -7.13
C ALA A 61 5.22 -4.74 -7.38
N LEU A 62 4.93 -3.83 -8.31
CA LEU A 62 5.77 -2.67 -8.58
C LEU A 62 5.81 -1.71 -7.39
N ALA A 63 4.68 -1.52 -6.69
CA ALA A 63 4.66 -0.71 -5.46
C ALA A 63 5.55 -1.31 -4.37
N LEU A 64 5.49 -2.64 -4.18
CA LEU A 64 6.38 -3.34 -3.26
C LEU A 64 7.85 -3.18 -3.63
N LEU A 65 8.18 -3.31 -4.92
CA LEU A 65 9.54 -3.14 -5.41
C LEU A 65 10.05 -1.72 -5.10
N LEU A 66 9.26 -0.69 -5.40
CA LEU A 66 9.66 0.69 -5.13
C LEU A 66 9.80 0.95 -3.63
N PHE A 67 8.90 0.43 -2.79
CA PHE A 67 9.03 0.50 -1.33
C PHE A 67 10.31 -0.16 -0.82
N LEU A 68 10.67 -1.33 -1.35
CA LEU A 68 11.91 -2.02 -0.97
C LEU A 68 13.15 -1.23 -1.37
N LEU A 69 13.15 -0.63 -2.58
CA LEU A 69 14.28 0.17 -3.04
C LEU A 69 14.47 1.43 -2.19
N VAL A 70 13.39 2.16 -1.91
CA VAL A 70 13.45 3.36 -1.05
C VAL A 70 13.89 2.97 0.36
N PHE A 71 13.27 1.94 0.95
CA PHE A 71 13.65 1.43 2.27
C PHE A 71 15.12 1.01 2.34
N ALA A 72 15.64 0.33 1.32
CA ALA A 72 17.03 -0.10 1.27
C ALA A 72 18.00 1.09 1.24
N LEU A 73 17.68 2.14 0.47
CA LEU A 73 18.45 3.37 0.44
C LEU A 73 18.41 4.10 1.79
N ASP A 74 17.23 4.26 2.38
CA ASP A 74 17.06 4.88 3.70
C ASP A 74 17.85 4.11 4.78
N MET A 75 17.75 2.78 4.80
CA MET A 75 18.47 1.93 5.74
C MET A 75 19.98 1.99 5.55
N LEU A 76 20.46 1.98 4.30
CA LEU A 76 21.88 2.09 3.98
C LEU A 76 22.45 3.41 4.49
N THR A 77 21.77 4.52 4.21
CA THR A 77 22.19 5.86 4.65
C THR A 77 22.10 6.01 6.17
N MET A 78 21.04 5.49 6.80
CA MET A 78 20.91 5.50 8.26
C MET A 78 22.05 4.73 8.94
N LEU A 79 22.39 3.55 8.45
CA LEU A 79 23.48 2.73 8.99
C LEU A 79 24.85 3.39 8.79
N ALA A 80 25.07 4.04 7.64
CA ALA A 80 26.29 4.80 7.38
C ALA A 80 26.51 5.96 8.37
N MET A 81 25.44 6.53 8.93
CA MET A 81 25.52 7.59 9.94
C MET A 81 25.90 7.09 11.34
N VAL A 82 25.96 5.77 11.58
CA VAL A 82 26.31 5.18 12.89
C VAL A 82 27.46 4.16 12.75
N PRO A 83 28.66 4.59 12.34
CA PRO A 83 29.76 3.69 11.98
C PRO A 83 30.39 2.96 13.18
N SER A 84 30.13 3.40 14.41
CA SER A 84 30.74 2.86 15.63
C SER A 84 30.03 1.61 16.20
N LEU A 85 28.99 1.11 15.53
CA LEU A 85 28.25 -0.07 15.97
C LEU A 85 29.06 -1.36 15.78
N PRO A 86 29.09 -2.27 16.79
CA PRO A 86 29.61 -3.63 16.62
C PRO A 86 28.90 -4.35 15.46
N TYR A 87 29.65 -5.16 14.70
CA TYR A 87 29.11 -5.89 13.53
C TYR A 87 27.80 -6.66 13.80
N PRO A 88 27.64 -7.38 14.92
CA PRO A 88 26.38 -8.09 15.21
C PRO A 88 25.19 -7.14 15.39
N LEU A 89 25.40 -5.98 16.01
CA LEU A 89 24.34 -4.97 16.19
C LEU A 89 24.00 -4.27 14.87
N HIS A 90 25.02 -3.99 14.05
CA HIS A 90 24.82 -3.44 12.71
C HIS A 90 23.98 -4.39 11.84
N ALA A 91 24.28 -5.68 11.88
CA ALA A 91 23.49 -6.71 11.18
C ALA A 91 22.06 -6.80 11.73
N LEU A 92 21.88 -6.79 13.06
CA LEU A 92 20.57 -6.83 13.70
C LEU A 92 19.71 -5.63 13.29
N LEU A 93 20.28 -4.42 13.31
CA LEU A 93 19.63 -3.18 12.90
C LEU A 93 19.26 -3.16 11.42
N PHE A 94 19.93 -3.94 10.57
CA PHE A 94 19.52 -4.12 9.19
C PHE A 94 18.43 -5.19 9.04
N PHE A 95 18.68 -6.41 9.53
CA PHE A 95 17.82 -7.57 9.27
C PHE A 95 16.48 -7.50 9.99
N ALA A 96 16.45 -7.10 11.27
CA ALA A 96 15.20 -7.07 12.04
C ALA A 96 14.14 -6.14 11.40
N PRO A 97 14.44 -4.85 11.11
CA PRO A 97 13.46 -4.01 10.44
C PRO A 97 13.19 -4.46 8.99
N SER A 98 14.18 -5.00 8.27
CA SER A 98 13.96 -5.52 6.91
C SER A 98 12.93 -6.66 6.88
N ILE A 99 13.04 -7.63 7.79
CA ILE A 99 12.09 -8.75 7.91
C ILE A 99 10.70 -8.23 8.26
N LEU A 100 10.59 -7.34 9.24
CA LEU A 100 9.31 -6.74 9.63
C LEU A 100 8.69 -5.94 8.48
N PHE A 101 9.51 -5.19 7.75
CA PHE A 101 9.08 -4.43 6.58
C PHE A 101 8.54 -5.34 5.48
N ILE A 102 9.24 -6.43 5.15
CA ILE A 102 8.80 -7.39 4.14
C ILE A 102 7.50 -8.08 4.57
N LEU A 103 7.46 -8.66 5.77
CA LEU A 103 6.30 -9.41 6.25
C LEU A 103 5.04 -8.53 6.35
N SER A 104 5.19 -7.31 6.83
CA SER A 104 4.07 -6.37 6.94
C SER A 104 3.56 -5.91 5.57
N ASN A 105 4.46 -5.64 4.62
CA ASN A 105 4.07 -5.27 3.26
C ASN A 105 3.43 -6.44 2.50
N LEU A 106 3.91 -7.67 2.66
CA LEU A 106 3.24 -8.87 2.12
C LEU A 106 1.85 -9.07 2.73
N THR A 107 1.71 -8.85 4.02
CA THR A 107 0.40 -8.91 4.70
C THR A 107 -0.54 -7.84 4.16
N ALA A 108 -0.07 -6.61 3.98
CA ALA A 108 -0.85 -5.53 3.40
C ALA A 108 -1.25 -5.81 1.95
N THR A 109 -0.33 -6.35 1.14
CA THR A 109 -0.58 -6.83 -0.23
C THR A 109 -1.72 -7.84 -0.26
N TYR A 110 -1.66 -8.83 0.62
CA TYR A 110 -2.71 -9.84 0.78
C TYR A 110 -4.06 -9.20 1.16
N LEU A 111 -4.06 -8.25 2.10
CA LEU A 111 -5.27 -7.53 2.49
C LEU A 111 -5.87 -6.72 1.32
N ILE A 112 -5.03 -6.06 0.52
CA ILE A 112 -5.47 -5.32 -0.69
C ILE A 112 -6.08 -6.28 -1.70
N ALA A 113 -5.43 -7.43 -1.97
CA ALA A 113 -5.94 -8.45 -2.88
C ALA A 113 -7.28 -9.05 -2.39
N ARG A 114 -7.55 -9.03 -1.08
CA ARG A 114 -8.83 -9.39 -0.47
C ARG A 114 -9.86 -8.25 -0.44
N GLY A 115 -9.55 -7.08 -1.02
CA GLY A 115 -10.44 -5.92 -1.04
C GLY A 115 -10.62 -5.25 0.32
N LYS A 116 -9.65 -5.39 1.25
CA LYS A 116 -9.67 -4.75 2.58
C LYS A 116 -8.91 -3.42 2.56
N THR A 117 -9.55 -2.34 3.01
CA THR A 117 -8.93 -1.00 3.03
C THR A 117 -7.77 -0.91 4.02
N ALA A 118 -7.73 -1.78 5.04
CA ALA A 118 -6.61 -1.86 5.98
C ALA A 118 -5.25 -2.02 5.30
N GLY A 119 -5.15 -2.82 4.22
CA GLY A 119 -3.90 -2.96 3.48
C GLY A 119 -3.52 -1.69 2.72
N LEU A 120 -4.50 -0.98 2.17
CA LEU A 120 -4.27 0.31 1.49
C LEU A 120 -3.84 1.40 2.47
N LEU A 121 -4.40 1.39 3.69
CA LEU A 121 -3.97 2.27 4.79
C LEU A 121 -2.53 1.97 5.23
N TRP A 122 -2.15 0.69 5.28
CA TRP A 122 -0.77 0.31 5.55
C TRP A 122 0.19 0.85 4.47
N TYR A 123 -0.16 0.67 3.20
CA TYR A 123 0.61 1.22 2.07
C TYR A 123 0.73 2.74 2.15
N SER A 124 -0.36 3.42 2.52
CA SER A 124 -0.32 4.85 2.80
C SER A 124 0.64 5.16 3.95
N GLY A 125 0.60 4.42 5.04
CA GLY A 125 1.51 4.60 6.18
C GLY A 125 2.98 4.47 5.76
N VAL A 126 3.33 3.37 5.09
CA VAL A 126 4.67 3.10 4.57
C VAL A 126 5.13 4.21 3.62
N TYR A 127 4.28 4.64 2.70
CA TYR A 127 4.59 5.71 1.76
C TYR A 127 4.98 7.02 2.46
N HIS A 128 4.26 7.41 3.51
CA HIS A 128 4.58 8.64 4.26
C HIS A 128 5.78 8.46 5.20
N SER A 129 5.94 7.27 5.81
CA SER A 129 7.07 7.02 6.70
C SER A 129 8.40 7.01 5.94
N LEU A 130 8.42 6.41 4.74
CA LEU A 130 9.59 6.44 3.87
C LEU A 130 9.90 7.87 3.41
N ALA A 131 8.87 8.64 3.01
CA ALA A 131 9.07 10.06 2.67
C ALA A 131 9.73 10.84 3.81
N LEU A 132 9.23 10.66 5.03
CA LEU A 132 9.75 11.33 6.21
C LEU A 132 11.19 10.89 6.50
N ALA A 133 11.47 9.58 6.44
CA ALA A 133 12.81 9.05 6.64
C ALA A 133 13.81 9.61 5.62
N SER A 134 13.51 9.53 4.32
CA SER A 134 14.37 10.07 3.27
C SER A 134 14.61 11.57 3.42
N LEU A 135 13.58 12.36 3.81
CA LEU A 135 13.73 13.79 4.03
C LEU A 135 14.60 14.12 5.25
N LEU A 136 14.45 13.38 6.35
CA LEU A 136 15.28 13.56 7.55
C LEU A 136 16.74 13.16 7.27
N LEU A 137 16.95 12.04 6.60
CA LEU A 137 18.29 11.57 6.22
C LEU A 137 18.95 12.52 5.21
N LEU A 138 18.20 13.07 4.27
CA LEU A 138 18.70 14.11 3.36
C LEU A 138 19.14 15.35 4.14
N PHE A 139 18.32 15.82 5.08
CA PHE A 139 18.67 16.96 5.91
C PHE A 139 19.95 16.69 6.72
N CYS A 140 20.06 15.52 7.35
CA CYS A 140 21.26 15.13 8.08
C CYS A 140 22.50 15.11 7.16
N ALA A 141 22.39 14.51 5.97
CA ALA A 141 23.48 14.44 5.00
C ALA A 141 23.92 15.83 4.50
N LEU A 142 22.97 16.77 4.33
CA LEU A 142 23.27 18.16 3.97
C LEU A 142 24.01 18.88 5.10
N VAL A 143 23.61 18.67 6.36
CA VAL A 143 24.25 19.27 7.54
C VAL A 143 25.67 18.73 7.74
N THR A 144 25.90 17.44 7.48
CA THR A 144 27.22 16.82 7.59
C THR A 144 28.12 17.06 6.38
N GLY A 145 27.59 17.60 5.27
CA GLY A 145 28.32 17.80 4.02
C GLY A 145 28.61 16.50 3.25
N ASP A 146 27.90 15.41 3.57
CA ASP A 146 28.08 14.11 2.92
C ASP A 146 27.33 14.06 1.58
N MET A 147 28.04 14.39 0.51
CA MET A 147 27.46 14.44 -0.84
C MET A 147 27.01 13.07 -1.36
N GLN A 148 27.65 11.98 -0.93
CA GLN A 148 27.27 10.64 -1.36
C GLN A 148 25.90 10.27 -0.77
N ASN A 149 25.72 10.48 0.53
CA ASN A 149 24.44 10.24 1.18
C ASN A 149 23.34 11.20 0.70
N CYS A 150 23.68 12.45 0.37
CA CYS A 150 22.75 13.36 -0.31
C CYS A 150 22.23 12.78 -1.63
N LEU A 151 23.13 12.28 -2.49
CA LEU A 151 22.76 11.68 -3.77
C LEU A 151 21.82 10.48 -3.58
N LEU A 152 22.14 9.59 -2.63
CA LEU A 152 21.30 8.42 -2.33
C LEU A 152 19.88 8.84 -1.92
N MET A 153 19.75 9.88 -1.09
CA MET A 153 18.43 10.37 -0.66
C MET A 153 17.66 11.08 -1.78
N VAL A 154 18.34 11.77 -2.70
CA VAL A 154 17.69 12.31 -3.91
C VAL A 154 17.13 11.18 -4.78
N ILE A 155 17.89 10.08 -4.95
CA ILE A 155 17.42 8.88 -5.67
C ILE A 155 16.22 8.25 -4.93
N ALA A 156 16.29 8.13 -3.59
CA ALA A 156 15.19 7.61 -2.78
C ALA A 156 13.91 8.44 -2.95
N LEU A 157 14.00 9.77 -2.91
CA LEU A 157 12.88 10.68 -3.13
C LEU A 157 12.31 10.57 -4.56
N PHE A 158 13.17 10.36 -5.57
CA PHE A 158 12.71 10.13 -6.95
C PHE A 158 11.91 8.82 -7.07
N LEU A 159 12.41 7.73 -6.48
CA LEU A 159 11.71 6.45 -6.46
C LEU A 159 10.40 6.53 -5.67
N TRP A 160 10.40 7.23 -4.54
CA TRP A 160 9.22 7.54 -3.75
C TRP A 160 8.17 8.32 -4.57
N PHE A 161 8.60 9.29 -5.38
CA PHE A 161 7.71 9.98 -6.30
C PHE A 161 7.13 9.03 -7.38
N GLY A 162 7.90 8.02 -7.79
CA GLY A 162 7.41 6.90 -8.61
C GLY A 162 6.24 6.15 -7.96
N CYS A 163 6.27 5.92 -6.64
CA CYS A 163 5.15 5.31 -5.90
C CYS A 163 3.88 6.15 -6.03
N ARG A 164 4.00 7.49 -5.91
CA ARG A 164 2.88 8.41 -6.09
C ARG A 164 2.24 8.24 -7.47
N TYR A 165 3.05 8.24 -8.52
CA TYR A 165 2.55 8.07 -9.89
C TYR A 165 1.81 6.74 -10.04
N LEU A 166 2.39 5.66 -9.50
CA LEU A 166 1.80 4.33 -9.53
C LEU A 166 0.46 4.25 -8.80
N PHE A 167 0.36 4.79 -7.58
CA PHE A 167 -0.88 4.81 -6.79
C PHE A 167 -2.02 5.61 -7.43
N ASN A 168 -1.68 6.58 -8.29
CA ASN A 168 -2.65 7.38 -9.03
C ASN A 168 -2.84 6.87 -10.47
N SER A 169 -2.26 5.73 -10.83
CA SER A 169 -2.41 5.11 -12.14
C SER A 169 -3.77 4.38 -12.26
N ARG A 170 -4.31 4.36 -13.48
CA ARG A 170 -5.55 3.64 -13.78
C ARG A 170 -5.45 2.16 -13.45
N ALA A 171 -4.28 1.55 -13.69
CA ALA A 171 -4.05 0.12 -13.44
C ALA A 171 -4.15 -0.21 -11.95
N PHE A 172 -3.52 0.57 -11.08
CA PHE A 172 -3.59 0.38 -9.64
C PHE A 172 -5.01 0.59 -9.11
N ILE A 173 -5.66 1.68 -9.53
CA ILE A 173 -7.03 2.01 -9.10
C ILE A 173 -8.02 0.92 -9.53
N ALA A 174 -7.94 0.48 -10.78
CA ALA A 174 -8.81 -0.57 -11.32
C ALA A 174 -8.64 -1.89 -10.55
N PHE A 175 -7.40 -2.28 -10.24
CA PHE A 175 -7.12 -3.47 -9.45
C PHE A 175 -7.75 -3.41 -8.06
N VAL A 176 -7.55 -2.30 -7.33
CA VAL A 176 -8.10 -2.16 -5.97
C VAL A 176 -9.63 -2.14 -5.99
N LEU A 177 -10.23 -1.40 -6.94
CA LEU A 177 -11.68 -1.37 -7.10
C LEU A 177 -12.23 -2.76 -7.43
N PHE A 178 -11.59 -3.50 -8.33
CA PHE A 178 -11.99 -4.87 -8.66
C PHE A 178 -12.03 -5.76 -7.41
N CYS A 179 -10.94 -5.81 -6.63
CA CYS A 179 -10.87 -6.64 -5.42
C CYS A 179 -11.92 -6.24 -4.38
N ARG A 180 -12.18 -4.94 -4.25
CA ARG A 180 -13.20 -4.40 -3.34
C ARG A 180 -14.61 -4.81 -3.78
N THR A 181 -14.93 -4.63 -5.07
CA THR A 181 -16.21 -5.02 -5.66
C THR A 181 -16.45 -6.53 -5.53
N GLN A 182 -15.42 -7.35 -5.75
CA GLN A 182 -15.48 -8.80 -5.52
C GLN A 182 -15.87 -9.14 -4.08
N ARG A 183 -15.25 -8.48 -3.10
CA ARG A 183 -15.56 -8.68 -1.68
C ARG A 183 -17.00 -8.28 -1.36
N ILE A 184 -17.48 -7.13 -1.87
CA ILE A 184 -18.87 -6.68 -1.67
C ILE A 184 -19.86 -7.71 -2.21
N ALA A 185 -19.66 -8.17 -3.45
CA ALA A 185 -20.52 -9.18 -4.07
C ALA A 185 -20.57 -10.49 -3.27
N ALA A 186 -19.41 -10.98 -2.83
CA ALA A 186 -19.32 -12.21 -2.04
C ALA A 186 -20.08 -12.10 -0.71
N LEU A 187 -19.93 -10.96 -0.01
CA LEU A 187 -20.62 -10.73 1.27
C LEU A 187 -22.13 -10.54 1.08
N ALA A 188 -22.56 -9.78 0.07
CA ALA A 188 -23.97 -9.57 -0.22
C ALA A 188 -24.68 -10.88 -0.58
N ARG A 189 -24.05 -11.72 -1.40
CA ARG A 189 -24.55 -13.06 -1.72
C ARG A 189 -24.68 -13.93 -0.46
N ALA A 190 -23.66 -13.94 0.41
CA ALA A 190 -23.70 -14.72 1.65
C ALA A 190 -24.85 -14.28 2.56
N MET A 191 -25.12 -12.98 2.67
CA MET A 191 -26.26 -12.46 3.45
C MET A 191 -27.61 -12.85 2.86
N ARG A 192 -27.78 -12.79 1.53
CA ARG A 192 -29.03 -13.23 0.87
C ARG A 192 -29.28 -14.72 1.07
N LEU A 193 -28.24 -15.54 0.93
CA LEU A 193 -28.32 -16.98 1.15
C LEU A 193 -28.62 -17.35 2.62
N ALA A 194 -28.18 -16.55 3.59
CA ALA A 194 -28.49 -16.77 5.00
C ALA A 194 -29.92 -16.34 5.41
N ARG A 195 -30.60 -15.56 4.56
CA ARG A 195 -31.95 -15.03 4.80
C ARG A 195 -33.05 -15.84 4.11
N ASN A 196 -32.69 -16.62 3.09
CA ASN A 196 -33.56 -17.58 2.40
C ASN A 196 -33.51 -18.94 3.11
#